data_AF-A0A2H0UZE4-F1
#
_entry.id   AF-A0A2H0UZE4-F1
#
_cell.length_a   1.000
_cell.length_b   1.000
_cell.length_c   1.000
_cell.angle_alpha   90.00
_cell.angle_beta   90.00
_cell.angle_gamma   90.00
#
_symmetry.space_group_name_H-M   'P 1'
#
loop_
_entity.id
_entity.type
_entity.pdbx_description
1 polymer ?
#
loop_
_entity_poly.entity_id
_entity_poly.type
_entity_poly.pdbx_seq_one_letter_code
_entity_poly.pdbx_strand_id
1 'polypeptide(L)'
;MTKPWWEVKGHDNLSDEECHLFWCSRKEEAFRMGRQKFKEIKATQPGRDTGGPADQHSIQDTVFVISPDGEKFPVLIEESHFN
;
A
#
# COMPACT_ATOMS: atom_id res chain seq x y z
N MET A 1 7.74 -21.10 -4.26
CA MET A 1 6.44 -21.65 -4.70
C MET A 1 5.66 -20.48 -5.29
N THR A 2 5.23 -20.57 -6.55
CA THR A 2 4.44 -19.52 -7.19
C THR A 2 2.97 -19.68 -6.83
N LYS A 3 2.36 -18.68 -6.18
CA LYS A 3 0.92 -18.64 -5.90
C LYS A 3 0.14 -18.34 -7.20
N PRO A 4 -1.09 -18.79 -7.39
CA PRO A 4 -1.86 -18.49 -8.60
C PRO A 4 -2.54 -17.11 -8.58
N TRP A 5 -2.24 -16.26 -7.61
CA TRP A 5 -2.89 -14.98 -7.39
C TRP A 5 -1.87 -13.91 -6.94
N TRP A 6 -2.26 -12.65 -7.16
CA TRP A 6 -1.65 -11.46 -6.58
C TRP A 6 -2.27 -11.19 -5.20
N GLU A 7 -1.50 -10.61 -4.32
CA GLU A 7 -1.92 -10.28 -2.95
C GLU A 7 -1.74 -8.78 -2.70
N VAL A 8 -2.69 -8.15 -2.04
CA VAL A 8 -2.58 -6.75 -1.60
C VAL A 8 -2.50 -6.76 -0.08
N LYS A 9 -1.46 -6.14 0.48
CA LYS A 9 -1.24 -6.02 1.92
C LYS A 9 -1.12 -4.56 2.33
N GLY A 10 -1.66 -4.22 3.50
CA GLY A 10 -1.32 -3.01 4.22
C GLY A 10 -0.14 -3.32 5.15
N HIS A 11 0.69 -2.33 5.39
CA HIS A 11 1.82 -2.42 6.30
C HIS A 11 1.83 -1.19 7.17
N ASP A 12 1.68 -1.38 8.48
CA ASP A 12 1.83 -0.33 9.48
C ASP A 12 3.30 -0.22 9.87
N ASN A 13 3.94 0.89 9.52
CA ASN A 13 5.34 1.15 9.76
C ASN A 13 5.66 1.37 11.26
N LEU A 14 4.67 1.65 12.12
CA LEU A 14 4.88 1.85 13.56
C LEU A 14 4.93 0.51 14.30
N SER A 15 4.00 -0.38 13.99
CA SER A 15 3.90 -1.70 14.62
C SER A 15 4.69 -2.79 13.88
N ASP A 16 5.20 -2.49 12.68
CA ASP A 16 5.81 -3.46 11.74
C ASP A 16 4.85 -4.60 11.36
N GLU A 17 3.54 -4.36 11.46
CA GLU A 17 2.51 -5.35 11.17
C GLU A 17 2.10 -5.30 9.70
N GLU A 18 1.92 -6.49 9.11
CA GLU A 18 1.31 -6.65 7.78
C GLU A 18 -0.12 -7.16 7.91
N CYS A 19 -1.07 -6.42 7.35
CA CYS A 19 -2.47 -6.84 7.27
C CYS A 19 -2.84 -7.23 5.84
N HIS A 20 -3.44 -8.40 5.67
CA HIS A 20 -3.95 -8.82 4.37
C HIS A 20 -5.19 -7.98 4.01
N LEU A 21 -5.20 -7.42 2.80
CA LEU A 21 -6.32 -6.61 2.30
C LEU A 21 -7.14 -7.39 1.26
N PHE A 22 -6.50 -7.89 0.20
CA PHE A 22 -7.19 -8.52 -0.92
C PHE A 22 -6.34 -9.59 -1.63
N TRP A 23 -7.01 -10.54 -2.28
CA TRP A 23 -6.43 -11.42 -3.30
C TRP A 23 -7.00 -11.05 -4.67
N CYS A 24 -6.15 -11.06 -5.70
CA CYS A 24 -6.57 -10.77 -7.08
C CYS A 24 -5.99 -11.78 -8.05
N SER A 25 -6.74 -12.11 -9.11
CA SER A 25 -6.22 -13.01 -10.16
C SER A 25 -5.33 -12.28 -11.17
N ARG A 26 -5.44 -10.94 -11.26
CA ARG A 26 -4.77 -10.12 -12.27
C ARG A 26 -3.93 -9.02 -11.62
N LYS A 27 -2.78 -8.74 -12.25
CA LYS A 27 -1.86 -7.65 -11.86
C LYS A 27 -2.57 -6.30 -11.83
N GLU A 28 -3.21 -5.92 -12.94
CA GLU A 28 -3.85 -4.61 -13.10
C GLU A 28 -4.92 -4.35 -12.02
N GLU A 29 -5.66 -5.40 -11.67
CA GLU A 29 -6.67 -5.36 -10.62
C GLU A 29 -6.02 -5.15 -9.24
N ALA A 30 -4.96 -5.89 -8.92
CA ALA A 30 -4.22 -5.73 -7.67
C ALA A 30 -3.68 -4.32 -7.49
N PHE A 31 -3.08 -3.74 -8.54
CA PHE A 31 -2.58 -2.35 -8.52
C PHE A 31 -3.71 -1.31 -8.47
N ARG A 32 -4.85 -1.56 -9.13
CA ARG A 32 -6.02 -0.68 -9.03
C ARG A 32 -6.59 -0.67 -7.61
N MET A 33 -6.80 -1.85 -7.03
CA MET A 33 -7.33 -2.00 -5.66
C MET A 33 -6.34 -1.49 -4.62
N GLY A 34 -5.05 -1.80 -4.76
CA GLY A 34 -4.00 -1.28 -3.90
C GLY A 34 -3.97 0.25 -3.90
N ARG A 35 -4.08 0.89 -5.07
CA ARG A 35 -4.11 2.37 -5.16
C ARG A 35 -5.34 2.96 -4.50
N GLN A 36 -6.50 2.35 -4.69
CA GLN A 36 -7.72 2.79 -4.02
C GLN A 36 -7.56 2.67 -2.49
N LYS A 37 -7.05 1.54 -2.00
CA LYS A 37 -6.90 1.33 -0.56
C LYS A 37 -5.87 2.26 0.07
N PHE A 38 -4.76 2.51 -0.64
CA PHE A 38 -3.78 3.49 -0.21
C PHE A 38 -4.38 4.90 -0.10
N LYS A 39 -5.23 5.32 -1.06
CA LYS A 39 -5.95 6.60 -0.97
C LYS A 39 -6.89 6.67 0.24
N GLU A 40 -7.61 5.60 0.53
CA GLU A 40 -8.48 5.51 1.72
C GLU A 40 -7.66 5.68 3.00
N ILE A 41 -6.57 4.91 3.14
CA ILE A 41 -5.73 4.94 4.34
C ILE A 41 -5.10 6.32 4.53
N LYS A 42 -4.55 6.92 3.46
CA LYS A 42 -4.00 8.27 3.49
C LYS A 42 -5.04 9.33 3.89
N ALA A 43 -6.30 9.17 3.47
CA ALA A 43 -7.37 10.09 3.84
C ALA A 43 -7.80 9.95 5.31
N THR A 44 -7.60 8.79 5.92
CA THR A 44 -7.97 8.50 7.31
C THR A 44 -6.85 8.72 8.33
N GLN A 45 -5.59 8.82 7.88
CA GLN A 45 -4.48 9.10 8.77
C GLN A 45 -4.60 10.52 9.34
N PRO A 46 -4.31 10.72 10.64
CA PRO A 46 -4.37 12.04 11.24
C PRO A 46 -3.45 12.98 10.45
N GLY A 47 -4.01 14.09 9.97
CA GLY A 47 -3.21 15.16 9.39
C GLY A 47 -2.16 15.64 10.39
N ARG A 48 -1.11 16.25 9.84
CA ARG A 48 0.09 16.86 10.48
C ARG A 48 -0.08 17.58 11.85
N ASP A 49 -1.28 17.78 12.37
CA ASP A 49 -1.59 18.58 13.56
C ASP A 49 -1.64 17.82 14.90
N THR A 50 -1.16 16.58 14.95
CA THR A 50 -1.00 15.83 16.22
C THR A 50 0.48 15.72 16.65
N GLY A 51 1.15 16.86 16.82
CA GLY A 51 2.21 17.03 17.84
C GLY A 51 3.49 16.18 17.78
N GLY A 52 3.95 15.75 16.60
CA GLY A 52 5.28 15.13 16.41
C GLY A 52 6.00 15.70 15.18
N PRO A 53 7.35 15.64 15.10
CA PRO A 53 8.11 16.28 14.01
C PRO A 53 7.62 15.80 12.64
N ALA A 54 7.34 16.78 11.78
CA ALA A 54 6.74 16.64 10.47
C ALA A 54 7.75 16.14 9.43
N ASP A 55 8.21 14.90 9.58
CA ASP A 55 9.02 14.27 8.54
C ASP A 55 8.10 13.71 7.44
N GLN A 56 8.50 13.85 6.18
CA GLN A 56 7.77 13.31 5.02
C GLN A 56 7.69 11.77 5.00
N HIS A 57 8.20 11.14 6.06
CA HIS A 57 8.05 9.73 6.45
C HIS A 57 6.75 9.44 7.24
N SER A 58 5.90 10.44 7.53
CA SER A 58 4.68 10.31 8.35
C SER A 58 3.50 9.58 7.72
N ILE A 59 3.63 8.93 6.54
CA ILE A 59 2.61 7.97 6.12
C ILE A 59 2.84 6.71 6.95
N GLN A 60 2.05 6.57 8.02
CA GLN A 60 2.20 5.48 8.98
C GLN A 60 1.96 4.13 8.31
N ASP A 61 1.06 4.06 7.33
CA ASP A 61 0.74 2.83 6.62
C ASP A 61 1.05 2.86 5.11
N THR A 62 1.74 1.85 4.61
CA THR A 62 1.99 1.62 3.18
C THR A 62 1.12 0.49 2.66
N VAL A 63 0.80 0.50 1.36
CA VAL A 63 0.14 -0.63 0.70
C VAL A 63 1.12 -1.28 -0.26
N PHE A 64 1.20 -2.61 -0.24
CA PHE A 64 2.02 -3.42 -1.13
C PHE A 64 1.14 -4.30 -2.01
N VAL A 65 1.54 -4.46 -3.26
CA VAL A 65 1.07 -5.52 -4.15
C VAL A 65 2.17 -6.58 -4.20
N ILE A 66 1.83 -7.83 -3.91
CA ILE A 66 2.74 -8.96 -3.92
C ILE A 66 2.38 -9.85 -5.11
N SER A 67 3.34 -10.13 -5.96
CA SER A 67 3.17 -10.99 -7.13
C SER A 67 3.09 -12.48 -6.76
N PRO A 68 2.59 -13.32 -7.69
CA PRO A 68 2.63 -14.77 -7.61
C PRO A 68 3.95 -15.40 -7.12
N ASP A 69 5.09 -14.86 -7.52
CA ASP A 69 6.42 -15.33 -7.16
C ASP A 69 6.93 -14.77 -5.81
N GLY A 70 6.19 -13.83 -5.21
CA GLY A 70 6.46 -13.26 -3.89
C GLY A 70 7.18 -11.92 -3.90
N GLU A 71 7.43 -11.33 -5.08
CA GLU A 71 8.00 -9.98 -5.18
C GLU A 71 6.99 -8.93 -4.67
N LYS A 72 7.46 -7.97 -3.86
CA LYS A 72 6.65 -6.92 -3.25
C LYS A 72 6.84 -5.60 -4.00
N PHE A 73 5.74 -4.99 -4.42
CA PHE A 73 5.69 -3.70 -5.10
C PHE A 73 4.97 -2.68 -4.21
N PRO A 74 5.64 -1.61 -3.75
CA PRO A 74 4.97 -0.55 -3.01
C PRO A 74 3.99 0.18 -3.93
N VAL A 75 2.78 0.42 -3.42
CA VAL A 75 1.78 1.23 -4.08
C VAL A 75 1.94 2.67 -3.64
N LEU A 76 2.31 3.54 -4.59
CA LEU A 76 2.45 4.97 -4.36
C LEU A 76 1.29 5.73 -5.03
N ILE A 77 0.86 6.86 -4.43
CA ILE A 77 0.12 7.89 -5.17
C ILE A 77 1.15 8.69 -5.93
N GLU A 78 1.64 8.18 -7.05
CA GLU A 78 2.22 9.10 -8.04
C GLU A 78 1.07 9.62 -8.91
N GLU A 79 0.70 10.89 -8.70
CA GLU A 79 -0.04 11.71 -9.67
C GLU A 79 0.92 12.31 -10.73
N SER A 80 2.01 11.64 -11.07
CA SER A 80 3.02 12.20 -11.96
C SER A 80 3.60 11.17 -12.92
N HIS A 81 3.14 11.27 -14.17
CA HIS A 81 3.92 11.02 -15.38
C HIS A 81 4.47 9.61 -15.59
N PHE A 82 3.61 8.68 -16.00
CA PHE A 82 4.00 7.74 -17.05
C PHE A 82 3.57 8.36 -18.39
N ASN A 83 4.46 9.19 -18.96
CA ASN A 83 4.45 9.57 -20.37
C ASN A 83 5.49 8.69 -21.10
#